data_AF-A0A6I3C003-F1
#
_entry.id   AF-A0A6I3C003-F1
#
_cell.length_a   1.000
_cell.length_b   1.000
_cell.length_c   1.000
_cell.angle_alpha   90.00
_cell.angle_beta   90.00
_cell.angle_gamma   90.00
#
_symmetry.space_group_name_H-M   'P 1'
#
loop_
_entity.id
_entity.type
_entity.pdbx_description
1 polymer ?
#
loop_
_entity_poly.entity_id
_entity_poly.type
_entity_poly.pdbx_seq_one_letter_code
_entity_poly.pdbx_strand_id
1 'polypeptide(L)'
;MSINLGIDLGDQRVSAAYERDGTMRMVSFGGIRHAPLAVHIGRDGTIRTGSAATDAGVADPTGLVTEFSAPLGDPRSVVVNGYAINGETLVAHLLAEVVDRVAAQVPGASINSIVIAYPPHWTAPLRAGLLAAAGQAGLSDVDAVPSNRAVDCAPENARHLPEQSTALGAAVLAAQRARGTDVAAVAVRPGARPNRPAAPLATSGPTSVFDPTNPDATRPNTVSPLAAAGAAGGTGGAGGGAPPPTPAGGPNRMPFLVAGGVLVALLVVLIVLLFTRDDGSSTASATGATGSSTTTSTSTSTSTTSTSTTTTTTSTSVPKPTSTTSTTTSTTIVAPARIGPVALAPNGLILQFGSSSSFTLRFGDDADGTLSRLVALIGQPTADTGWKQVELCTGDETRRVKVNDLELVFTKNAAGAPNGSRTFQQWFVDDPGKRPDGLVTLDRIGIGSTVSDLRNVYGAALKVVQPIAGDPSGLFTTSESGTFIDGITNGVSDKSRVRQMWAGTACQRVAG
;
A
#
# COMPACT_ATOMS: atom_id res chain seq x y z
N MET A 1 16.09 -15.28 -16.44
CA MET A 1 17.37 -14.51 -16.53
C MET A 1 17.32 -13.40 -15.50
N SER A 2 18.44 -12.89 -14.99
CA SER A 2 18.43 -11.80 -14.00
C SER A 2 18.90 -10.46 -14.58
N ILE A 3 18.43 -9.36 -13.99
CA ILE A 3 18.93 -7.99 -14.20
C ILE A 3 19.05 -7.26 -12.85
N ASN A 4 19.91 -6.26 -12.76
CA ASN A 4 20.02 -5.39 -11.58
C ASN A 4 19.58 -3.97 -11.96
N LEU A 5 18.58 -3.42 -11.27
CA LEU A 5 17.84 -2.23 -11.70
C LEU A 5 18.25 -0.98 -10.91
N GLY A 6 18.64 0.07 -11.64
CA GLY A 6 18.81 1.42 -11.12
C GLY A 6 17.66 2.34 -11.56
N ILE A 7 17.09 3.08 -10.61
CA ILE A 7 16.08 4.12 -10.86
C ILE A 7 16.65 5.46 -10.36
N ASP A 8 16.49 6.53 -11.13
CA ASP A 8 16.71 7.93 -10.71
C ASP A 8 15.34 8.59 -10.57
N LEU A 9 14.90 8.78 -9.32
CA LEU A 9 13.63 9.43 -8.98
C LEU A 9 13.91 10.89 -8.61
N GLY A 10 14.26 11.70 -9.62
CA GLY A 10 14.54 13.13 -9.45
C GLY A 10 13.27 13.95 -9.24
N ASP A 11 13.41 15.21 -8.83
CA ASP A 11 12.28 16.05 -8.36
C ASP A 11 11.16 16.28 -9.40
N GLN A 12 11.49 16.26 -10.70
CA GLN A 12 10.53 16.49 -11.80
C GLN A 12 10.61 15.45 -12.92
N ARG A 13 11.45 14.41 -12.76
CA ARG A 13 11.63 13.36 -13.78
C ARG A 13 11.99 12.03 -13.14
N VAL A 14 11.56 10.94 -13.76
CA VAL A 14 12.05 9.59 -13.48
C VAL A 14 12.90 9.09 -14.65
N SER A 15 14.04 8.48 -14.39
CA SER A 15 14.79 7.71 -15.39
C SER A 15 15.23 6.37 -14.81
N ALA A 16 15.57 5.41 -15.65
CA ALA A 16 15.96 4.08 -15.19
C ALA A 16 16.98 3.44 -16.13
N ALA A 17 17.80 2.55 -15.58
CA ALA A 17 18.76 1.74 -16.30
C ALA A 17 18.90 0.37 -15.62
N TYR A 18 19.30 -0.65 -16.37
CA TYR A 18 19.59 -1.96 -15.82
C TYR A 18 20.98 -2.45 -16.23
N GLU A 19 21.63 -3.15 -15.31
CA GLU A 19 22.78 -3.99 -15.59
C GLU A 19 22.29 -5.38 -16.01
N ARG A 20 22.90 -5.91 -17.07
CA ARG A 20 22.71 -7.28 -17.52
C ARG A 20 23.98 -7.78 -18.18
N ASP A 21 24.46 -8.96 -17.77
CA ASP A 21 25.60 -9.65 -18.39
C ASP A 21 26.85 -8.74 -18.52
N GLY A 22 27.09 -7.88 -17.50
CA GLY A 22 28.15 -6.87 -17.47
C GLY A 22 27.85 -5.57 -18.22
N THR A 23 26.73 -5.50 -18.94
CA THR A 23 26.34 -4.39 -19.82
C THR A 23 25.28 -3.50 -19.18
N MET A 24 25.54 -2.19 -19.10
CA MET A 24 24.55 -1.19 -18.67
C MET A 24 23.65 -0.77 -19.83
N ARG A 25 22.34 -0.64 -19.59
CA ARG A 25 21.36 -0.18 -20.60
C ARG A 25 20.32 0.75 -19.97
N MET A 26 20.12 1.94 -20.55
CA MET A 26 18.99 2.80 -20.19
C MET A 26 17.66 2.17 -20.60
N VAL A 27 16.63 2.37 -19.78
CA VAL A 27 15.22 2.06 -20.08
C VAL A 27 14.67 3.14 -21.02
N SER A 28 13.94 2.75 -22.06
CA SER A 28 13.27 3.70 -22.94
C SER A 28 11.82 3.94 -22.53
N PHE A 29 11.49 5.21 -22.30
CA PHE A 29 10.13 5.71 -22.07
C PHE A 29 9.66 6.37 -23.36
N GLY A 30 8.82 5.68 -24.16
CA GLY A 30 8.30 6.23 -25.42
C GLY A 30 9.34 6.65 -26.47
N GLY A 31 10.59 6.17 -26.39
CA GLY A 31 11.71 6.56 -27.27
C GLY A 31 12.75 7.46 -26.59
N ILE A 32 12.37 8.23 -25.57
CA ILE A 32 13.31 9.00 -24.72
C ILE A 32 13.84 8.16 -23.56
N ARG A 33 14.81 8.69 -22.79
CA ARG A 33 15.56 7.96 -21.73
C ARG A 33 15.09 8.28 -20.31
N HIS A 34 14.16 9.21 -20.17
CA HIS A 34 13.53 9.63 -18.93
C HIS A 34 12.03 9.90 -19.21
N ALA A 35 11.21 10.00 -18.18
CA ALA A 35 9.83 10.45 -18.25
C ALA A 35 9.60 11.58 -17.23
N PRO A 36 8.57 12.44 -17.40
CA PRO A 36 8.14 13.36 -16.35
C PRO A 36 7.84 12.62 -15.03
N LEU A 37 8.15 13.24 -13.89
CA LEU A 37 7.60 12.79 -12.61
C LEU A 37 6.18 13.36 -12.53
N ALA A 38 5.21 12.57 -12.99
CA ALA A 38 3.82 12.99 -13.09
C ALA A 38 2.88 11.79 -12.94
N VAL A 39 1.78 11.99 -12.20
CA VAL A 39 0.67 11.05 -12.07
C VAL A 39 -0.61 11.81 -12.36
N HIS A 40 -1.50 11.22 -13.15
CA HIS A 40 -2.83 11.79 -13.41
C HIS A 40 -3.91 10.79 -13.02
N ILE A 41 -4.84 11.20 -12.16
CA ILE A 41 -6.00 10.41 -11.74
C ILE A 41 -7.26 11.03 -12.34
N GLY A 42 -7.89 10.37 -13.32
CA GLY A 42 -9.15 10.81 -13.91
C GLY A 42 -10.35 10.57 -13.00
N ARG A 43 -11.45 11.32 -13.22
CA ARG A 43 -12.73 11.17 -12.50
C ARG A 43 -13.41 9.80 -12.69
N ASP A 44 -12.90 8.99 -13.62
CA ASP A 44 -13.28 7.61 -13.95
C ASP A 44 -12.40 6.55 -13.25
N GLY A 45 -11.40 6.98 -12.46
CA GLY A 45 -10.40 6.11 -11.83
C GLY A 45 -9.19 5.78 -12.72
N THR A 46 -9.08 6.37 -13.91
CA THR A 46 -7.91 6.18 -14.79
C THR A 46 -6.65 6.80 -14.18
N ILE A 47 -5.72 5.97 -13.68
CA ILE A 47 -4.37 6.43 -13.34
C ILE A 47 -3.46 6.32 -14.55
N ARG A 48 -2.80 7.43 -14.90
CA ARG A 48 -1.74 7.52 -15.91
C ARG A 48 -0.46 8.06 -15.25
N THR A 49 0.68 7.80 -15.86
CA THR A 49 2.02 8.16 -15.36
C THR A 49 2.86 8.81 -16.46
N GLY A 50 3.89 9.57 -16.08
CA GLY A 50 4.85 10.16 -17.02
C GLY A 50 4.20 11.07 -18.07
N SER A 51 4.58 10.93 -19.33
CA SER A 51 4.02 11.75 -20.42
C SER A 51 2.51 11.56 -20.57
N ALA A 52 2.00 10.34 -20.38
CA ALA A 52 0.56 10.08 -20.44
C ALA A 52 -0.22 10.74 -19.28
N ALA A 53 0.45 11.07 -18.17
CA ALA A 53 -0.12 11.92 -17.13
C ALA A 53 -0.13 13.40 -17.54
N THR A 54 0.99 13.93 -18.04
CA THR A 54 1.07 15.34 -18.46
C THR A 54 0.10 15.65 -19.59
N ASP A 55 -0.04 14.76 -20.57
CA ASP A 55 -0.94 14.92 -21.71
C ASP A 55 -2.42 14.95 -21.27
N ALA A 56 -2.81 14.06 -20.34
CA ALA A 56 -4.16 14.05 -19.77
C ALA A 56 -4.43 15.30 -18.91
N GLY A 57 -3.43 15.76 -18.15
CA GLY A 57 -3.51 16.95 -17.30
C GLY A 57 -3.72 18.26 -18.06
N VAL A 58 -3.49 18.30 -19.38
CA VAL A 58 -3.88 19.46 -20.22
C VAL A 58 -5.40 19.60 -20.31
N ALA A 59 -6.12 18.48 -20.39
CA ALA A 59 -7.59 18.46 -20.46
C ALA A 59 -8.25 18.41 -19.08
N ASP A 60 -7.56 17.84 -18.08
CA ASP A 60 -8.09 17.66 -16.73
C ASP A 60 -7.08 18.01 -15.62
N PRO A 61 -6.76 19.32 -15.42
CA PRO A 61 -5.68 19.74 -14.50
C PRO A 61 -5.91 19.32 -13.03
N THR A 62 -7.17 19.15 -12.60
CA THR A 62 -7.48 18.71 -11.22
C THR A 62 -7.23 17.22 -10.97
N GLY A 63 -6.88 16.47 -12.01
CA GLY A 63 -6.38 15.10 -11.92
C GLY A 63 -4.86 14.99 -11.83
N LEU A 64 -4.11 16.05 -12.14
CA LEU A 64 -2.65 16.00 -12.29
C LEU A 64 -1.89 16.28 -10.98
N VAL A 65 -0.92 15.44 -10.66
CA VAL A 65 0.07 15.62 -9.59
C VAL A 65 1.47 15.57 -10.20
N THR A 66 2.26 16.64 -9.97
CA THR A 66 3.69 16.73 -10.33
C THR A 66 4.60 16.97 -9.13
N GLU A 67 4.07 17.50 -8.03
CA GLU A 67 4.84 17.85 -6.82
C GLU A 67 4.66 16.77 -5.74
N PHE A 68 5.52 15.75 -5.76
CA PHE A 68 5.41 14.58 -4.88
C PHE A 68 6.05 14.79 -3.51
N SER A 69 6.87 15.83 -3.32
CA SER A 69 7.64 16.05 -2.09
C SER A 69 6.77 16.34 -0.86
N ALA A 70 5.72 17.16 -0.99
CA ALA A 70 4.80 17.40 0.13
C ALA A 70 3.94 16.16 0.46
N PRO A 71 3.28 15.48 -0.50
CA PRO A 71 2.56 14.22 -0.23
C PRO A 71 3.44 13.10 0.33
N LEU A 72 4.65 12.88 -0.20
CA LEU A 72 5.55 11.81 0.27
C LEU A 72 6.19 12.10 1.64
N GLY A 73 6.01 13.33 2.15
CA GLY A 73 6.47 13.77 3.47
C GLY A 73 5.40 13.79 4.56
N ASP A 74 4.11 13.63 4.21
CA ASP A 74 2.98 13.66 5.15
C ASP A 74 2.06 12.43 4.90
N PRO A 75 1.88 11.52 5.87
CA PRO A 75 1.08 10.29 5.70
C PRO A 75 -0.45 10.53 5.61
N ARG A 76 -0.87 11.73 5.24
CA ARG A 76 -2.28 12.08 4.96
C ARG A 76 -2.59 11.83 3.49
N SER A 77 -3.85 11.51 3.20
CA SER A 77 -4.33 11.52 1.82
C SER A 77 -4.35 12.96 1.26
N VAL A 78 -4.01 13.07 -0.03
CA VAL A 78 -4.38 14.21 -0.87
C VAL A 78 -5.61 13.81 -1.70
N VAL A 79 -6.49 14.78 -1.97
CA VAL A 79 -7.70 14.55 -2.77
C VAL A 79 -7.43 14.95 -4.22
N VAL A 80 -7.37 13.95 -5.11
CA VAL A 80 -7.14 14.14 -6.56
C VAL A 80 -8.40 13.72 -7.29
N ASN A 81 -9.05 14.67 -7.99
CA ASN A 81 -10.33 14.44 -8.70
C ASN A 81 -11.45 13.76 -7.88
N GLY A 82 -11.41 13.86 -6.55
CA GLY A 82 -12.37 13.23 -5.62
C GLY A 82 -11.93 11.88 -5.04
N TYR A 83 -10.76 11.36 -5.42
CA TYR A 83 -10.13 10.19 -4.81
C TYR A 83 -9.15 10.63 -3.73
N ALA A 84 -9.27 10.09 -2.52
CA ALA A 84 -8.26 10.23 -1.47
C ALA A 84 -7.13 9.23 -1.73
N ILE A 85 -5.88 9.70 -1.80
CA ILE A 85 -4.68 8.88 -2.06
C ILE A 85 -3.47 9.44 -1.29
N ASN A 86 -2.67 8.59 -0.67
CA ASN A 86 -1.44 9.03 0.03
C ASN A 86 -0.27 9.28 -0.93
N GLY A 87 0.78 9.95 -0.45
CA GLY A 87 1.97 10.24 -1.25
C GLY A 87 2.74 8.99 -1.67
N GLU A 88 2.74 7.97 -0.82
CA GLU A 88 3.38 6.70 -1.09
C GLU A 88 2.75 5.98 -2.29
N THR A 89 1.42 5.87 -2.36
CA THR A 89 0.72 5.14 -3.43
C THR A 89 0.86 5.86 -4.78
N LEU A 90 0.88 7.20 -4.77
CA LEU A 90 1.23 8.02 -5.93
C LEU A 90 2.62 7.67 -6.48
N VAL A 91 3.65 7.58 -5.63
CA VAL A 91 5.00 7.16 -6.04
C VAL A 91 5.06 5.66 -6.36
N ALA A 92 4.24 4.83 -5.73
CA ALA A 92 4.16 3.41 -5.99
C ALA A 92 3.65 3.11 -7.42
N HIS A 93 2.69 3.89 -7.93
CA HIS A 93 2.25 3.80 -9.32
C HIS A 93 3.36 4.17 -10.32
N LEU A 94 4.17 5.20 -10.01
CA LEU A 94 5.34 5.56 -10.82
C LEU A 94 6.41 4.44 -10.84
N LEU A 95 6.74 3.89 -9.68
CA LEU A 95 7.72 2.80 -9.55
C LEU A 95 7.22 1.50 -10.21
N ALA A 96 5.92 1.22 -10.16
CA ALA A 96 5.30 0.11 -10.85
C ALA A 96 5.38 0.25 -12.38
N GLU A 97 5.04 1.42 -12.94
CA GLU A 97 5.20 1.70 -14.37
C GLU A 97 6.66 1.49 -14.80
N VAL A 98 7.64 2.00 -14.06
CA VAL A 98 9.07 1.78 -14.38
C VAL A 98 9.41 0.30 -14.48
N VAL A 99 8.86 -0.55 -13.59
CA VAL A 99 9.14 -2.00 -13.60
C VAL A 99 8.39 -2.74 -14.70
N ASP A 100 7.11 -2.46 -14.94
CA ASP A 100 6.38 -3.07 -16.07
C ASP A 100 6.97 -2.60 -17.42
N ARG A 101 7.46 -1.34 -17.51
CA ARG A 101 8.18 -0.79 -18.66
C ARG A 101 9.55 -1.43 -18.87
N VAL A 102 10.24 -1.85 -17.80
CA VAL A 102 11.44 -2.70 -17.87
C VAL A 102 11.09 -4.12 -18.34
N ALA A 103 10.05 -4.73 -17.78
CA ALA A 103 9.61 -6.09 -18.14
C ALA A 103 9.20 -6.20 -19.62
N ALA A 104 8.54 -5.17 -20.16
CA ALA A 104 8.22 -5.07 -21.59
C ALA A 104 9.46 -4.96 -22.50
N GLN A 105 10.57 -4.39 -22.01
CA GLN A 105 11.83 -4.27 -22.75
C GLN A 105 12.79 -5.45 -22.55
N VAL A 106 12.62 -6.23 -21.48
CA VAL A 106 13.41 -7.44 -21.20
C VAL A 106 12.50 -8.62 -20.78
N PRO A 107 11.66 -9.16 -21.68
CA PRO A 107 10.75 -10.24 -21.32
C PRO A 107 11.47 -11.47 -20.74
N GLY A 108 10.94 -12.03 -19.65
CA GLY A 108 11.54 -13.18 -18.95
C GLY A 108 12.77 -12.86 -18.08
N ALA A 109 13.06 -11.58 -17.85
CA ALA A 109 13.98 -11.16 -16.79
C ALA A 109 13.28 -11.09 -15.43
N SER A 110 13.94 -11.59 -14.39
CA SER A 110 13.67 -11.27 -13.00
C SER A 110 14.61 -10.15 -12.56
N ILE A 111 14.12 -9.25 -11.70
CA ILE A 111 14.99 -8.26 -11.06
C ILE A 111 15.63 -8.92 -9.84
N ASN A 112 16.95 -8.81 -9.72
CA ASN A 112 17.76 -9.46 -8.70
C ASN A 112 18.23 -8.50 -7.59
N SER A 113 18.28 -7.20 -7.88
CA SER A 113 18.52 -6.14 -6.89
C SER A 113 18.03 -4.80 -7.44
N ILE A 114 17.62 -3.88 -6.56
CA ILE A 114 17.08 -2.55 -6.92
C ILE A 114 17.80 -1.48 -6.11
N VAL A 115 18.24 -0.42 -6.79
CA VAL A 115 18.73 0.81 -6.15
C VAL A 115 17.95 2.00 -6.72
N ILE A 116 17.32 2.78 -5.84
CA ILE A 116 16.65 4.04 -6.19
C ILE A 116 17.52 5.21 -5.73
N ALA A 117 17.98 6.00 -6.69
CA ALA A 117 18.62 7.28 -6.45
C ALA A 117 17.56 8.38 -6.21
N TYR A 118 17.79 9.20 -5.18
CA TYR A 118 16.91 10.31 -4.79
C TYR A 118 17.70 11.64 -4.66
N PRO A 119 17.07 12.82 -4.82
CA PRO A 119 17.71 14.12 -4.72
C PRO A 119 18.37 14.36 -3.35
N PRO A 120 19.62 14.87 -3.26
CA PRO A 120 20.39 14.83 -2.00
C PRO A 120 19.83 15.73 -0.88
N HIS A 121 18.85 16.59 -1.18
CA HIS A 121 18.17 17.44 -0.23
C HIS A 121 16.94 16.77 0.44
N TRP A 122 16.55 15.56 0.00
CA TRP A 122 15.40 14.86 0.56
C TRP A 122 15.63 14.47 2.04
N THR A 123 14.63 14.80 2.86
CA THR A 123 14.64 14.66 4.32
C THR A 123 14.54 13.18 4.77
N ALA A 124 14.58 12.91 6.08
CA ALA A 124 14.34 11.55 6.58
C ALA A 124 12.90 11.05 6.28
N PRO A 125 11.81 11.82 6.48
CA PRO A 125 10.47 11.43 6.07
C PRO A 125 10.36 11.08 4.58
N LEU A 126 10.85 11.93 3.68
CA LEU A 126 10.82 11.69 2.23
C LEU A 126 11.47 10.35 1.82
N ARG A 127 12.57 9.98 2.47
CA ARG A 127 13.28 8.72 2.21
C ARG A 127 12.58 7.51 2.82
N ALA A 128 11.85 7.69 3.93
CA ALA A 128 11.00 6.65 4.49
C ALA A 128 9.76 6.41 3.61
N GLY A 129 9.08 7.49 3.18
CA GLY A 129 7.97 7.44 2.23
C GLY A 129 8.38 6.78 0.90
N LEU A 130 9.57 7.09 0.38
CA LEU A 130 10.12 6.41 -0.81
C LEU A 130 10.25 4.89 -0.64
N LEU A 131 10.75 4.42 0.51
CA LEU A 131 10.90 2.99 0.79
C LEU A 131 9.53 2.32 1.02
N ALA A 132 8.56 3.01 1.63
CA ALA A 132 7.19 2.53 1.75
C ALA A 132 6.48 2.44 0.39
N ALA A 133 6.63 3.46 -0.46
CA ALA A 133 6.15 3.48 -1.85
C ALA A 133 6.77 2.36 -2.70
N ALA A 134 8.06 2.08 -2.51
CA ALA A 134 8.72 0.96 -3.16
C ALA A 134 8.12 -0.39 -2.70
N GLY A 135 7.87 -0.55 -1.39
CA GLY A 135 7.16 -1.72 -0.84
C GLY A 135 5.75 -1.91 -1.43
N GLN A 136 4.95 -0.83 -1.49
CA GLN A 136 3.63 -0.84 -2.12
C GLN A 136 3.71 -1.16 -3.63
N ALA A 137 4.69 -0.62 -4.36
CA ALA A 137 4.96 -0.95 -5.75
C ALA A 137 5.37 -2.43 -5.95
N GLY A 138 5.78 -3.11 -4.87
CA GLY A 138 6.17 -4.51 -4.85
C GLY A 138 7.65 -4.77 -4.92
N LEU A 139 8.43 -3.71 -4.73
CA LEU A 139 9.88 -3.72 -4.80
C LEU A 139 10.40 -4.04 -3.40
N SER A 140 11.22 -5.08 -3.31
CA SER A 140 11.91 -5.50 -2.09
C SER A 140 13.37 -5.80 -2.43
N ASP A 141 14.22 -5.86 -1.40
CA ASP A 141 15.67 -5.68 -1.55
C ASP A 141 16.06 -4.35 -2.25
N VAL A 142 15.33 -3.29 -1.90
CA VAL A 142 15.52 -1.92 -2.41
C VAL A 142 16.43 -1.14 -1.47
N ASP A 143 17.57 -0.67 -1.99
CA ASP A 143 18.31 0.42 -1.34
C ASP A 143 17.93 1.78 -1.92
N ALA A 144 17.92 2.80 -1.06
CA ALA A 144 17.75 4.19 -1.44
C ALA A 144 19.08 4.95 -1.26
N VAL A 145 19.56 5.64 -2.30
CA VAL A 145 20.85 6.38 -2.29
C VAL A 145 20.72 7.83 -2.74
N PRO A 146 21.54 8.77 -2.23
CA PRO A 146 21.64 10.12 -2.80
C PRO A 146 22.09 10.09 -4.27
N SER A 147 21.49 10.91 -5.13
CA SER A 147 21.75 10.88 -6.58
C SER A 147 23.19 11.25 -6.96
N ASN A 148 23.86 12.10 -6.19
CA ASN A 148 25.28 12.37 -6.37
C ASN A 148 26.15 11.11 -6.17
N ARG A 149 25.86 10.27 -5.16
CA ARG A 149 26.52 8.97 -4.97
C ARG A 149 26.32 8.04 -6.17
N ALA A 150 25.12 8.05 -6.76
CA ALA A 150 24.86 7.28 -7.98
C ALA A 150 25.71 7.82 -9.15
N VAL A 151 25.73 9.14 -9.38
CA VAL A 151 26.57 9.77 -10.42
C VAL A 151 28.07 9.44 -10.25
N ASP A 152 28.58 9.44 -9.02
CA ASP A 152 29.97 9.04 -8.70
C ASP A 152 30.28 7.57 -9.09
N CYS A 153 29.26 6.71 -9.16
CA CYS A 153 29.37 5.31 -9.58
C CYS A 153 29.07 5.08 -11.07
N ALA A 154 28.61 6.09 -11.82
CA ALA A 154 28.26 5.94 -13.22
C ALA A 154 29.46 5.53 -14.11
N PRO A 155 29.22 4.81 -15.23
CA PRO A 155 30.24 4.56 -16.25
C PRO A 155 30.88 5.87 -16.74
N GLU A 156 32.19 5.87 -16.91
CA GLU A 156 32.97 7.09 -17.20
C GLU A 156 32.48 7.84 -18.44
N ASN A 157 32.19 7.10 -19.52
CA ASN A 157 31.61 7.62 -20.77
C ASN A 157 30.18 8.18 -20.63
N ALA A 158 29.52 7.99 -19.48
CA ALA A 158 28.16 8.45 -19.20
C ALA A 158 28.05 9.47 -18.06
N ARG A 159 29.11 9.68 -17.24
CA ARG A 159 29.13 10.64 -16.12
C ARG A 159 28.70 12.05 -16.51
N HIS A 160 29.11 12.48 -17.71
CA HIS A 160 28.83 13.79 -18.27
C HIS A 160 27.43 13.93 -18.91
N LEU A 161 26.60 12.89 -18.87
CA LEU A 161 25.25 12.87 -19.44
C LEU A 161 24.21 13.00 -18.30
N PRO A 162 23.75 14.21 -17.93
CA PRO A 162 22.95 14.44 -16.73
C PRO A 162 21.54 13.82 -16.77
N GLU A 163 21.09 13.27 -17.91
CA GLU A 163 19.84 12.49 -18.03
C GLU A 163 20.04 10.97 -17.88
N GLN A 164 21.28 10.51 -17.70
CA GLN A 164 21.62 9.09 -17.77
C GLN A 164 22.58 8.66 -16.65
N SER A 165 23.50 9.54 -16.23
CA SER A 165 24.53 9.25 -15.24
C SER A 165 23.96 8.69 -13.94
N THR A 166 22.93 9.33 -13.37
CA THR A 166 22.31 8.88 -12.12
C THR A 166 21.72 7.46 -12.22
N ALA A 167 20.90 7.18 -13.23
CA ALA A 167 20.26 5.87 -13.39
C ALA A 167 21.27 4.76 -13.71
N LEU A 168 22.24 5.03 -14.59
CA LEU A 168 23.34 4.10 -14.90
C LEU A 168 24.21 3.82 -13.67
N GLY A 169 24.46 4.84 -12.84
CA GLY A 169 25.17 4.72 -11.58
C GLY A 169 24.39 3.95 -10.51
N ALA A 170 23.08 4.14 -10.43
CA ALA A 170 22.19 3.32 -9.60
C ALA A 170 22.21 1.85 -10.07
N ALA A 171 22.25 1.59 -11.38
CA ALA A 171 22.37 0.22 -11.92
C ALA A 171 23.74 -0.41 -11.61
N VAL A 172 24.83 0.38 -11.63
CA VAL A 172 26.16 -0.05 -11.13
C VAL A 172 26.08 -0.45 -9.65
N LEU A 173 25.40 0.36 -8.82
CA LEU A 173 25.22 0.06 -7.40
C LEU A 173 24.32 -1.18 -7.19
N ALA A 174 23.22 -1.34 -7.92
CA ALA A 174 22.38 -2.54 -7.84
C ALA A 174 23.19 -3.81 -8.21
N ALA A 175 24.04 -3.73 -9.23
CA ALA A 175 24.94 -4.83 -9.58
C ALA A 175 26.04 -5.09 -8.52
N GLN A 176 26.45 -4.09 -7.74
CA GLN A 176 27.35 -4.26 -6.60
C GLN A 176 26.65 -4.89 -5.39
N ARG A 177 25.43 -4.45 -5.05
CA ARG A 177 24.58 -5.07 -4.02
C ARG A 177 24.31 -6.54 -4.32
N ALA A 178 23.96 -6.85 -5.57
CA ALA A 178 23.81 -8.21 -6.08
C ALA A 178 25.06 -9.12 -5.92
N ARG A 179 26.24 -8.52 -5.71
CA ARG A 179 27.50 -9.22 -5.43
C ARG A 179 27.91 -9.18 -3.95
N GLY A 180 26.99 -8.78 -3.06
CA GLY A 180 27.22 -8.69 -1.61
C GLY A 180 28.02 -7.46 -1.15
N THR A 181 28.12 -6.42 -1.98
CA THR A 181 28.76 -5.15 -1.58
C THR A 181 27.75 -4.25 -0.86
N ASP A 182 28.13 -3.67 0.28
CA ASP A 182 27.37 -2.58 0.91
C ASP A 182 27.40 -1.34 0.02
N VAL A 183 26.22 -0.94 -0.48
CA VAL A 183 26.05 0.24 -1.34
C VAL A 183 25.43 1.44 -0.64
N ALA A 184 25.25 1.38 0.69
CA ALA A 184 24.88 2.52 1.54
C ALA A 184 26.13 3.22 2.13
N ALA A 185 27.15 2.48 2.54
CA ALA A 185 28.35 3.01 3.20
C ALA A 185 29.10 4.06 2.35
N VAL A 186 29.35 5.26 2.89
CA VAL A 186 29.95 6.39 2.15
C VAL A 186 31.47 6.27 2.09
N ALA A 187 32.00 5.84 0.94
CA ALA A 187 33.42 5.91 0.64
C ALA A 187 33.82 7.33 0.17
N VAL A 188 33.93 8.29 1.09
CA VAL A 188 34.56 9.58 0.79
C VAL A 188 36.02 9.30 0.41
N ARG A 189 36.37 9.47 -0.87
CA ARG A 189 37.78 9.56 -1.29
C ARG A 189 38.23 11.01 -1.14
N PRO A 190 39.18 11.33 -0.24
CA PRO A 190 39.81 12.64 -0.23
C PRO A 190 40.47 12.90 -1.59
N GLY A 191 40.25 14.09 -2.16
CA GLY A 191 40.65 14.39 -3.54
C GLY A 191 42.16 14.26 -3.75
N ALA A 192 42.58 13.42 -4.70
CA ALA A 192 43.98 13.23 -5.04
C ALA A 192 44.58 14.52 -5.65
N ARG A 193 45.62 15.06 -5.01
CA ARG A 193 46.58 15.98 -5.63
C ARG A 193 47.93 15.25 -5.82
N PRO A 194 48.75 15.59 -6.83
CA PRO A 194 49.94 14.79 -7.12
C PRO A 194 51.10 14.97 -6.12
N ASN A 195 51.65 13.83 -5.67
CA ASN A 195 53.02 13.58 -5.20
C ASN A 195 53.77 14.58 -4.28
N ARG A 196 53.98 14.16 -3.01
CA ARG A 196 55.34 14.09 -2.41
C ARG A 196 55.38 13.01 -1.29
N PRO A 197 56.46 12.22 -1.11
CA PRO A 197 56.51 11.13 -0.12
C PRO A 197 57.13 11.51 1.25
N ALA A 198 57.00 10.56 2.20
CA ALA A 198 57.44 10.57 3.62
C ALA A 198 56.57 11.42 4.57
N ALA A 199 56.34 11.07 5.86
CA ALA A 199 56.90 9.99 6.70
C ALA A 199 55.79 9.41 7.66
N PRO A 200 56.02 8.30 8.40
CA PRO A 200 54.98 7.62 9.21
C PRO A 200 54.93 8.06 10.70
N LEU A 201 53.97 7.46 11.45
CA LEU A 201 53.64 7.62 12.88
C LEU A 201 52.74 8.85 13.17
N ALA A 202 51.77 8.80 14.10
CA ALA A 202 51.53 7.84 15.19
C ALA A 202 50.03 7.51 15.39
N THR A 203 49.75 6.44 16.16
CA THR A 203 48.40 6.06 16.62
C THR A 203 48.06 6.71 17.96
N SER A 204 46.98 7.48 18.02
CA SER A 204 46.36 7.95 19.27
C SER A 204 44.83 7.86 19.17
N GLY A 205 44.21 7.22 20.16
CA GLY A 205 42.75 7.13 20.28
C GLY A 205 42.13 8.37 20.95
N PRO A 206 40.79 8.47 21.00
CA PRO A 206 40.11 9.62 21.56
C PRO A 206 40.23 9.67 23.10
N THR A 207 40.72 10.80 23.62
CA THR A 207 40.68 11.14 25.06
C THR A 207 39.35 11.76 25.45
N SER A 208 38.88 11.48 26.67
CA SER A 208 37.62 12.00 27.21
C SER A 208 37.80 13.37 27.89
N VAL A 209 36.78 14.23 27.78
CA VAL A 209 36.78 15.61 28.32
C VAL A 209 36.46 15.67 29.83
N PHE A 210 36.44 14.51 30.51
CA PHE A 210 36.06 14.36 31.92
C PHE A 210 37.18 13.77 32.81
N ASP A 211 38.44 13.95 32.44
CA ASP A 211 39.57 13.62 33.31
C ASP A 211 39.84 14.77 34.31
N PRO A 212 39.70 14.54 35.63
CA PRO A 212 39.87 15.58 36.65
C PRO A 212 41.35 15.87 36.99
N THR A 213 42.32 15.26 36.30
CA THR A 213 43.76 15.43 36.61
C THR A 213 44.47 16.53 35.81
N ASN A 214 43.79 17.22 34.88
CA ASN A 214 44.37 18.26 34.03
C ASN A 214 44.69 19.56 34.81
N PRO A 215 45.98 19.96 34.98
CA PRO A 215 46.37 21.01 35.92
C PRO A 215 46.61 22.38 35.24
N ASP A 216 45.64 22.92 34.52
CA ASP A 216 45.76 24.26 33.91
C ASP A 216 44.50 25.12 34.10
N ALA A 217 44.37 25.67 35.31
CA ALA A 217 43.23 26.46 35.76
C ALA A 217 43.63 27.86 36.27
N THR A 218 44.69 28.45 35.72
CA THR A 218 45.26 29.72 36.25
C THR A 218 45.79 30.72 35.21
N ARG A 219 44.92 31.50 34.55
CA ARG A 219 45.00 32.98 34.52
C ARG A 219 43.82 33.68 33.78
N PRO A 220 43.58 35.00 34.02
CA PRO A 220 42.43 35.74 33.49
C PRO A 220 42.74 36.76 32.38
N ASN A 221 41.67 37.34 31.82
CA ASN A 221 41.53 38.40 30.80
C ASN A 221 42.67 39.44 30.63
N THR A 222 42.95 39.77 29.36
CA THR A 222 43.45 41.07 28.87
C THR A 222 42.77 41.43 27.54
N VAL A 223 42.73 42.72 27.15
CA VAL A 223 41.90 43.22 26.03
C VAL A 223 42.58 44.34 25.23
N SER A 224 42.41 44.35 23.90
CA SER A 224 42.64 45.48 22.96
C SER A 224 44.11 45.96 22.77
N PRO A 225 44.46 46.87 21.82
CA PRO A 225 43.61 47.61 20.86
C PRO A 225 44.10 47.68 19.37
N LEU A 226 43.29 48.36 18.52
CA LEU A 226 43.64 49.01 17.22
C LEU A 226 44.06 48.09 16.04
N ALA A 227 43.87 48.44 14.75
CA ALA A 227 43.33 49.63 14.05
C ALA A 227 42.79 49.17 12.65
N ALA A 228 42.11 49.95 11.78
CA ALA A 228 41.14 51.05 11.85
C ALA A 228 40.94 51.61 10.41
N ALA A 229 39.82 51.28 9.75
CA ALA A 229 39.23 51.93 8.56
C ALA A 229 37.87 51.25 8.30
N GLY A 230 36.72 51.89 8.02
CA GLY A 230 36.37 53.30 7.75
C GLY A 230 35.62 53.40 6.41
N ALA A 231 34.49 54.10 6.22
CA ALA A 231 33.55 54.78 7.13
C ALA A 231 32.24 55.13 6.34
N ALA A 232 31.24 55.74 7.00
CA ALA A 232 29.93 56.23 6.46
C ALA A 232 28.93 55.15 5.97
N GLY A 233 27.60 55.27 6.15
CA GLY A 233 26.75 56.19 6.96
C GLY A 233 25.44 55.45 7.30
N GLY A 234 24.68 55.72 8.37
CA GLY A 234 23.89 56.93 8.62
C GLY A 234 22.67 56.98 7.68
N THR A 235 21.40 57.00 8.09
CA THR A 235 20.68 57.03 9.40
C THR A 235 19.37 56.19 9.21
N GLY A 236 18.54 55.76 10.17
CA GLY A 236 18.19 56.19 11.54
C GLY A 236 16.65 56.17 11.66
N GLY A 237 16.07 55.80 12.80
CA GLY A 237 14.62 55.80 13.00
C GLY A 237 14.11 54.62 13.85
N ALA A 238 13.39 54.91 14.93
CA ALA A 238 12.79 53.93 15.83
C ALA A 238 11.26 54.08 15.84
N GLY A 239 10.55 52.99 16.09
CA GLY A 239 9.09 53.00 16.23
C GLY A 239 8.57 51.67 16.78
N GLY A 240 8.11 51.67 18.03
CA GLY A 240 7.43 50.52 18.63
C GLY A 240 5.92 50.61 18.45
N GLY A 241 5.24 49.46 18.36
CA GLY A 241 3.78 49.37 18.31
C GLY A 241 3.31 48.04 18.89
N ALA A 242 2.36 48.08 19.83
CA ALA A 242 1.80 46.88 20.47
C ALA A 242 0.64 46.28 19.65
N PRO A 243 0.39 44.95 19.73
CA PRO A 243 -0.70 44.31 19.01
C PRO A 243 -2.07 44.53 19.70
N PRO A 244 -3.14 44.83 18.93
CA PRO A 244 -4.52 44.78 19.44
C PRO A 244 -5.05 43.32 19.54
N PRO A 245 -6.13 43.06 20.30
CA PRO A 245 -6.39 41.75 20.89
C PRO A 245 -7.38 40.84 20.14
N THR A 246 -7.39 39.56 20.54
CA THR A 246 -8.45 38.59 20.26
C THR A 246 -9.75 38.90 21.00
N PRO A 247 -10.93 38.70 20.38
CA PRO A 247 -12.21 38.67 21.10
C PRO A 247 -12.49 37.26 21.65
N ALA A 248 -12.86 37.18 22.93
CA ALA A 248 -13.35 35.94 23.55
C ALA A 248 -14.88 35.96 23.70
N GLY A 249 -15.56 34.92 23.22
CA GLY A 249 -17.01 34.71 23.41
C GLY A 249 -17.30 33.85 24.64
N GLY A 250 -18.18 34.32 25.52
CA GLY A 250 -18.48 33.67 26.81
C GLY A 250 -19.37 32.42 26.75
N PRO A 251 -19.50 31.69 27.88
CA PRO A 251 -20.14 30.37 27.93
C PRO A 251 -21.66 30.43 28.17
N ASN A 252 -22.35 29.32 27.88
CA ASN A 252 -23.71 29.05 28.37
C ASN A 252 -23.87 27.60 28.85
N ARG A 253 -24.89 27.34 29.68
CA ARG A 253 -25.05 26.08 30.44
C ARG A 253 -26.17 25.19 29.89
N MET A 254 -26.17 23.91 30.31
CA MET A 254 -27.06 22.82 29.87
C MET A 254 -28.53 23.00 30.30
N PRO A 255 -29.45 22.14 29.81
CA PRO A 255 -29.80 20.97 30.62
C PRO A 255 -29.88 19.62 29.87
N PHE A 256 -29.69 18.52 30.60
CA PHE A 256 -29.96 17.15 30.15
C PHE A 256 -31.47 16.86 30.09
N LEU A 257 -31.99 16.31 28.98
CA LEU A 257 -33.37 15.79 28.92
C LEU A 257 -33.58 14.50 28.09
N VAL A 258 -32.56 13.98 27.41
CA VAL A 258 -32.72 12.83 26.48
C VAL A 258 -32.79 11.47 27.20
N ALA A 259 -32.19 11.33 28.38
CA ALA A 259 -32.09 10.05 29.08
C ALA A 259 -33.43 9.49 29.59
N GLY A 260 -34.43 10.33 29.85
CA GLY A 260 -35.73 9.90 30.38
C GLY A 260 -36.61 9.17 29.35
N GLY A 261 -36.64 9.66 28.10
CA GLY A 261 -37.50 9.13 27.05
C GLY A 261 -37.17 7.68 26.66
N VAL A 262 -35.88 7.33 26.61
CA VAL A 262 -35.41 5.97 26.28
C VAL A 262 -35.85 4.96 27.34
N LEU A 263 -35.80 5.33 28.62
CA LEU A 263 -36.20 4.43 29.72
C LEU A 263 -37.71 4.16 29.69
N VAL A 264 -38.53 5.18 29.41
CA VAL A 264 -39.98 5.03 29.26
C VAL A 264 -40.32 4.18 28.03
N ALA A 265 -39.66 4.40 26.91
CA ALA A 265 -39.86 3.60 25.69
C ALA A 265 -39.51 2.12 25.91
N LEU A 266 -38.38 1.82 26.54
CA LEU A 266 -37.98 0.45 26.89
C LEU A 266 -38.97 -0.21 27.86
N LEU A 267 -39.50 0.55 28.83
CA LEU A 267 -40.48 0.02 29.79
C LEU A 267 -41.84 -0.26 29.14
N VAL A 268 -42.27 0.54 28.16
CA VAL A 268 -43.46 0.24 27.33
C VAL A 268 -43.24 -0.99 26.46
N VAL A 269 -42.08 -1.13 25.80
CA VAL A 269 -41.74 -2.33 25.00
C VAL A 269 -41.70 -3.59 25.88
N LEU A 270 -41.13 -3.50 27.09
CA LEU A 270 -41.10 -4.60 28.05
C LEU A 270 -42.51 -5.01 28.49
N ILE A 271 -43.42 -4.05 28.74
CA ILE A 271 -44.83 -4.32 29.05
C ILE A 271 -45.51 -5.04 27.88
N VAL A 272 -45.33 -4.57 26.64
CA VAL A 272 -45.91 -5.22 25.45
C VAL A 272 -45.41 -6.66 25.28
N LEU A 273 -44.11 -6.92 25.50
CA LEU A 273 -43.52 -8.26 25.44
C LEU A 273 -43.98 -9.19 26.59
N LEU A 274 -44.42 -8.65 27.72
CA LEU A 274 -44.97 -9.42 28.84
C LEU A 274 -46.47 -9.71 28.66
N PHE A 275 -47.22 -8.88 27.92
CA PHE A 275 -48.65 -9.08 27.62
C PHE A 275 -48.92 -9.81 26.28
N THR A 276 -47.90 -10.33 25.60
CA THR A 276 -48.04 -11.02 24.29
C THR A 276 -47.62 -12.49 24.29
N ARG A 277 -47.55 -13.11 25.47
CA ARG A 277 -47.46 -14.58 25.62
C ARG A 277 -48.80 -15.15 26.07
N ASP A 278 -49.57 -15.65 25.12
CA ASP A 278 -50.75 -16.48 25.34
C ASP A 278 -50.82 -17.62 24.31
N ASP A 279 -51.64 -18.64 24.59
CA ASP A 279 -51.53 -20.00 24.06
C ASP A 279 -51.80 -20.21 22.55
N GLY A 280 -51.25 -21.31 22.01
CA GLY A 280 -51.56 -21.82 20.66
C GLY A 280 -51.00 -23.23 20.38
N SER A 281 -51.84 -24.25 20.48
CA SER A 281 -51.46 -25.68 20.35
C SER A 281 -52.13 -26.39 19.15
N SER A 282 -51.81 -27.68 18.95
CA SER A 282 -52.32 -28.63 17.92
C SER A 282 -51.50 -28.71 16.60
N THR A 283 -51.19 -29.82 15.90
CA THR A 283 -51.35 -31.30 16.02
C THR A 283 -52.11 -31.94 14.83
N ALA A 284 -51.49 -32.95 14.19
CA ALA A 284 -52.05 -33.87 13.16
C ALA A 284 -52.46 -33.24 11.80
N SER A 285 -52.59 -33.93 10.65
CA SER A 285 -52.29 -35.31 10.16
C SER A 285 -52.16 -35.22 8.61
N ALA A 286 -51.32 -35.91 7.82
CA ALA A 286 -50.99 -37.35 7.62
C ALA A 286 -51.63 -37.96 6.34
N THR A 287 -50.87 -38.76 5.57
CA THR A 287 -51.25 -39.53 4.33
C THR A 287 -51.47 -38.66 3.06
N GLY A 288 -51.10 -38.99 1.82
CA GLY A 288 -50.43 -40.12 1.10
C GLY A 288 -50.80 -40.01 -0.42
N ALA A 289 -50.33 -40.73 -1.44
CA ALA A 289 -49.24 -41.68 -1.78
C ALA A 289 -49.19 -41.74 -3.36
N THR A 290 -48.56 -42.59 -4.20
CA THR A 290 -47.82 -43.88 -4.19
C THR A 290 -46.99 -43.99 -5.51
N GLY A 291 -45.84 -44.71 -5.54
CA GLY A 291 -45.08 -45.11 -6.77
C GLY A 291 -43.57 -44.80 -6.65
N SER A 292 -42.59 -45.72 -6.69
CA SER A 292 -42.31 -46.90 -7.55
C SER A 292 -41.89 -46.49 -8.98
N SER A 293 -40.76 -46.89 -9.58
CA SER A 293 -39.71 -47.89 -9.22
C SER A 293 -38.29 -47.25 -9.38
N THR A 294 -37.09 -47.88 -9.39
CA THR A 294 -36.59 -49.26 -9.60
C THR A 294 -35.21 -49.46 -8.90
N THR A 295 -34.68 -50.68 -8.84
CA THR A 295 -33.33 -51.08 -8.34
C THR A 295 -32.17 -50.61 -9.25
N THR A 296 -30.88 -50.62 -8.83
CA THR A 296 -29.98 -51.80 -8.95
C THR A 296 -28.59 -51.61 -8.28
N SER A 297 -28.14 -52.65 -7.56
CA SER A 297 -26.77 -53.09 -7.17
C SER A 297 -25.67 -52.11 -6.71
N THR A 298 -25.46 -52.11 -5.39
CA THR A 298 -24.24 -52.61 -4.70
C THR A 298 -22.95 -52.85 -5.51
N SER A 299 -21.84 -52.26 -5.05
CA SER A 299 -20.56 -52.97 -4.92
C SER A 299 -19.74 -52.42 -3.73
N THR A 300 -19.17 -53.33 -2.94
CA THR A 300 -18.33 -53.01 -1.76
C THR A 300 -16.88 -53.33 -2.09
N SER A 301 -15.96 -52.40 -1.79
CA SER A 301 -14.51 -52.65 -1.81
C SER A 301 -13.88 -52.14 -0.52
N THR A 302 -13.09 -53.01 0.13
CA THR A 302 -12.39 -52.76 1.40
C THR A 302 -10.90 -53.00 1.19
N SER A 303 -10.06 -52.49 2.10
CA SER A 303 -8.60 -52.71 2.21
C SER A 303 -7.75 -51.95 1.16
N THR A 304 -6.44 -51.72 1.37
CA THR A 304 -5.53 -52.17 2.45
C THR A 304 -4.77 -51.00 3.12
N THR A 305 -4.31 -51.23 4.36
CA THR A 305 -3.25 -50.43 5.00
C THR A 305 -1.88 -50.99 4.61
N SER A 306 -0.93 -50.13 4.25
CA SER A 306 0.46 -50.52 3.94
C SER A 306 1.43 -49.93 4.95
N THR A 307 2.01 -50.80 5.79
CA THR A 307 3.06 -50.43 6.75
C THR A 307 4.43 -50.39 6.08
N SER A 308 5.15 -49.27 6.19
CA SER A 308 6.52 -49.14 5.67
C SER A 308 7.54 -49.45 6.77
N THR A 309 8.29 -50.54 6.60
CA THR A 309 9.29 -51.03 7.57
C THR A 309 10.58 -50.19 7.55
N THR A 310 11.10 -49.85 8.73
CA THR A 310 12.41 -49.19 8.89
C THR A 310 13.56 -50.18 8.67
N THR A 311 14.50 -49.86 7.80
CA THR A 311 15.77 -50.59 7.64
C THR A 311 16.95 -49.75 8.09
N THR A 312 17.62 -50.18 9.17
CA THR A 312 18.81 -49.52 9.72
C THR A 312 20.07 -50.00 9.00
N THR A 313 20.84 -49.10 8.40
CA THR A 313 22.16 -49.40 7.82
C THR A 313 23.25 -48.56 8.46
N THR A 314 24.13 -49.22 9.22
CA THR A 314 25.27 -48.59 9.89
C THR A 314 26.46 -48.50 8.94
N SER A 315 26.86 -47.27 8.58
CA SER A 315 28.04 -47.00 7.74
C SER A 315 28.96 -45.96 8.38
N THR A 316 30.07 -46.42 8.95
CA THR A 316 31.11 -45.56 9.53
C THR A 316 31.95 -44.93 8.41
N SER A 317 32.10 -43.60 8.39
CA SER A 317 33.07 -42.93 7.51
C SER A 317 33.73 -41.71 8.14
N VAL A 318 34.93 -41.38 7.63
CA VAL A 318 35.93 -40.47 8.20
C VAL A 318 35.47 -38.99 8.17
N PRO A 319 35.80 -38.16 9.19
CA PRO A 319 35.49 -36.74 9.16
C PRO A 319 36.17 -36.00 8.00
N LYS A 320 35.36 -35.38 7.15
CA LYS A 320 35.77 -34.46 6.08
C LYS A 320 35.79 -33.02 6.63
N PRO A 321 36.76 -32.15 6.26
CA PRO A 321 36.91 -30.83 6.88
C PRO A 321 35.68 -29.93 6.71
N THR A 322 35.42 -29.13 7.75
CA THR A 322 34.31 -28.18 7.86
C THR A 322 34.42 -27.05 6.84
N SER A 323 33.83 -27.23 5.66
CA SER A 323 33.51 -26.11 4.77
C SER A 323 32.30 -25.37 5.33
N THR A 324 32.50 -24.14 5.83
CA THR A 324 31.42 -23.28 6.32
C THR A 324 30.55 -22.82 5.15
N THR A 325 29.55 -23.62 4.79
CA THR A 325 28.57 -23.26 3.75
C THR A 325 27.71 -22.12 4.26
N SER A 326 28.09 -20.89 3.93
CA SER A 326 27.24 -19.71 4.08
C SER A 326 25.96 -19.93 3.30
N THR A 327 24.87 -20.28 3.99
CA THR A 327 23.57 -20.49 3.37
C THR A 327 23.00 -19.14 2.95
N THR A 328 23.24 -18.78 1.69
CA THR A 328 22.60 -17.62 1.07
C THR A 328 21.10 -17.88 0.98
N THR A 329 20.35 -17.43 1.99
CA THR A 329 18.88 -17.50 1.98
C THR A 329 18.36 -16.66 0.83
N SER A 330 18.09 -17.31 -0.30
CA SER A 330 17.33 -16.71 -1.39
C SER A 330 15.90 -16.56 -0.91
N THR A 331 15.59 -15.39 -0.34
CA THR A 331 14.25 -15.05 0.14
C THR A 331 13.33 -15.04 -1.08
N THR A 332 12.45 -16.03 -1.19
CA THR A 332 11.40 -16.03 -2.20
C THR A 332 10.45 -14.86 -1.93
N ILE A 333 10.70 -13.76 -2.62
CA ILE A 333 9.89 -12.54 -2.54
C ILE A 333 8.46 -12.90 -2.93
N VAL A 334 7.54 -12.74 -1.98
CA VAL A 334 6.12 -12.60 -2.31
C VAL A 334 5.98 -11.23 -2.94
N ALA A 335 6.01 -11.17 -4.28
CA ALA A 335 5.56 -9.99 -4.99
C ALA A 335 4.14 -9.67 -4.51
N PRO A 336 3.77 -8.40 -4.32
CA PRO A 336 2.43 -8.05 -3.89
C PRO A 336 1.44 -8.50 -4.96
N ALA A 337 0.17 -8.58 -4.57
CA ALA A 337 -0.88 -8.67 -5.57
C ALA A 337 -0.77 -7.44 -6.50
N ARG A 338 -0.44 -7.68 -7.79
CA ARG A 338 -0.68 -6.67 -8.81
C ARG A 338 -2.18 -6.38 -8.86
N ILE A 339 -2.55 -5.15 -9.16
CA ILE A 339 -3.95 -4.80 -9.39
C ILE A 339 -4.40 -5.56 -10.64
N GLY A 340 -5.48 -6.32 -10.49
CA GLY A 340 -6.03 -7.20 -11.52
C GLY A 340 -6.91 -6.46 -12.53
N PRO A 341 -7.71 -7.20 -13.33
CA PRO A 341 -8.72 -6.58 -14.18
C PRO A 341 -9.85 -5.90 -13.38
N VAL A 342 -9.94 -6.13 -12.06
CA VAL A 342 -10.91 -5.50 -11.16
C VAL A 342 -10.18 -5.07 -9.88
N ALA A 343 -10.16 -3.78 -9.59
CA ALA A 343 -9.68 -3.22 -8.33
C ALA A 343 -10.84 -2.92 -7.37
N LEU A 344 -10.58 -3.08 -6.08
CA LEU A 344 -11.52 -2.81 -4.98
C LEU A 344 -11.47 -1.33 -4.58
N ALA A 345 -12.62 -0.68 -4.43
CA ALA A 345 -12.70 0.73 -3.99
C ALA A 345 -13.73 0.94 -2.86
N PRO A 346 -13.53 1.92 -1.95
CA PRO A 346 -14.45 2.21 -0.84
C PRO A 346 -15.88 2.59 -1.28
N ASN A 347 -16.09 2.90 -2.55
CA ASN A 347 -17.35 3.36 -3.15
C ASN A 347 -17.77 2.55 -4.39
N GLY A 348 -17.16 1.39 -4.65
CA GLY A 348 -17.43 0.59 -5.84
C GLY A 348 -16.26 -0.29 -6.29
N LEU A 349 -16.15 -0.51 -7.60
CA LEU A 349 -15.11 -1.32 -8.24
C LEU A 349 -14.52 -0.56 -9.42
N ILE A 350 -13.23 -0.72 -9.71
CA ILE A 350 -12.59 -0.11 -10.89
C ILE A 350 -12.17 -1.23 -11.85
N LEU A 351 -12.85 -1.31 -12.98
CA LEU A 351 -12.56 -2.26 -14.05
C LEU A 351 -11.36 -1.77 -14.88
N GLN A 352 -10.51 -2.69 -15.33
CA GLN A 352 -9.37 -2.44 -16.23
C GLN A 352 -8.47 -1.28 -15.77
N PHE A 353 -8.23 -1.19 -14.47
CA PHE A 353 -7.44 -0.13 -13.83
C PHE A 353 -6.10 0.13 -14.53
N GLY A 354 -5.71 1.40 -14.65
CA GLY A 354 -4.49 1.84 -15.32
C GLY A 354 -4.51 1.77 -16.86
N SER A 355 -5.56 1.24 -17.47
CA SER A 355 -5.71 1.19 -18.93
C SER A 355 -6.50 2.39 -19.49
N SER A 356 -6.40 2.59 -20.80
CA SER A 356 -7.24 3.53 -21.57
C SER A 356 -8.73 3.12 -21.64
N SER A 357 -9.09 1.93 -21.12
CA SER A 357 -10.47 1.44 -21.02
C SER A 357 -10.95 1.31 -19.57
N SER A 358 -10.20 1.85 -18.60
CA SER A 358 -10.55 1.80 -17.18
C SER A 358 -11.92 2.43 -16.91
N PHE A 359 -12.74 1.78 -16.08
CA PHE A 359 -14.12 2.21 -15.81
C PHE A 359 -14.51 1.93 -14.36
N THR A 360 -14.88 2.98 -13.61
CA THR A 360 -15.43 2.82 -12.25
C THR A 360 -16.91 2.42 -12.30
N LEU A 361 -17.26 1.28 -11.70
CA LEU A 361 -18.60 0.91 -11.28
C LEU A 361 -18.83 1.49 -9.88
N ARG A 362 -19.80 2.39 -9.70
CA ARG A 362 -20.06 3.12 -8.45
C ARG A 362 -21.24 2.51 -7.68
N PHE A 363 -21.22 2.63 -6.35
CA PHE A 363 -22.45 2.39 -5.59
C PHE A 363 -23.51 3.42 -5.99
N GLY A 364 -24.72 2.95 -6.27
CA GLY A 364 -25.80 3.71 -6.91
C GLY A 364 -25.96 3.45 -8.43
N ASP A 365 -24.99 2.84 -9.10
CA ASP A 365 -25.11 2.49 -10.53
C ASP A 365 -26.17 1.39 -10.76
N ASP A 366 -26.79 1.40 -11.95
CA ASP A 366 -27.79 0.40 -12.35
C ASP A 366 -27.28 -1.04 -12.25
N ALA A 367 -28.09 -1.93 -11.68
CA ALA A 367 -27.69 -3.30 -11.37
C ALA A 367 -27.37 -4.16 -12.60
N ASP A 368 -28.21 -4.13 -13.63
CA ASP A 368 -28.04 -5.01 -14.79
C ASP A 368 -26.96 -4.47 -15.75
N GLY A 369 -26.83 -3.14 -15.87
CA GLY A 369 -25.70 -2.49 -16.53
C GLY A 369 -24.35 -2.73 -15.83
N THR A 370 -24.33 -2.69 -14.49
CA THR A 370 -23.14 -3.01 -13.68
C THR A 370 -22.71 -4.47 -13.88
N LEU A 371 -23.66 -5.41 -13.72
CA LEU A 371 -23.39 -6.84 -13.85
C LEU A 371 -22.91 -7.18 -15.27
N SER A 372 -23.54 -6.61 -16.31
CA SER A 372 -23.16 -6.84 -17.71
C SER A 372 -21.71 -6.42 -18.00
N ARG A 373 -21.28 -5.26 -17.48
CA ARG A 373 -19.89 -4.78 -17.63
C ARG A 373 -18.88 -5.67 -16.95
N LEU A 374 -19.18 -6.13 -15.74
CA LEU A 374 -18.29 -7.03 -14.99
C LEU A 374 -18.17 -8.41 -15.66
N VAL A 375 -19.31 -9.00 -16.05
CA VAL A 375 -19.37 -10.32 -16.68
C VAL A 375 -18.65 -10.36 -18.02
N ALA A 376 -18.71 -9.27 -18.79
CA ALA A 376 -17.94 -9.11 -20.03
C ALA A 376 -16.42 -9.10 -19.83
N LEU A 377 -15.93 -8.81 -18.61
CA LEU A 377 -14.50 -8.71 -18.30
C LEU A 377 -13.95 -9.94 -17.56
N ILE A 378 -14.68 -10.50 -16.59
CA ILE A 378 -14.18 -11.58 -15.71
C ILE A 378 -14.99 -12.89 -15.78
N GLY A 379 -15.92 -13.00 -16.74
CA GLY A 379 -16.68 -14.21 -17.01
C GLY A 379 -18.05 -14.27 -16.32
N GLN A 380 -18.77 -15.36 -16.58
CA GLN A 380 -20.14 -15.55 -16.11
C GLN A 380 -20.22 -15.73 -14.58
N PRO A 381 -21.35 -15.38 -13.94
CA PRO A 381 -21.57 -15.64 -12.53
C PRO A 381 -21.41 -17.11 -12.16
N THR A 382 -20.71 -17.36 -11.05
CA THR A 382 -20.60 -18.68 -10.42
C THR A 382 -21.78 -18.97 -9.47
N ALA A 383 -22.46 -17.92 -8.99
CA ALA A 383 -23.76 -18.02 -8.32
C ALA A 383 -24.59 -16.73 -8.49
N ASP A 384 -25.92 -16.85 -8.52
CA ASP A 384 -26.86 -15.72 -8.45
C ASP A 384 -28.03 -16.13 -7.54
N THR A 385 -28.42 -15.29 -6.59
CA THR A 385 -29.53 -15.60 -5.67
C THR A 385 -30.91 -15.35 -6.26
N GLY A 386 -30.99 -14.66 -7.41
CA GLY A 386 -32.19 -13.94 -7.85
C GLY A 386 -32.51 -12.77 -6.92
N TRP A 387 -33.53 -11.98 -7.29
CA TRP A 387 -34.13 -10.96 -6.43
C TRP A 387 -35.02 -11.61 -5.38
N LYS A 388 -34.80 -11.29 -4.10
CA LYS A 388 -35.64 -11.72 -2.97
C LYS A 388 -35.44 -10.84 -1.74
N GLN A 389 -36.42 -10.78 -0.85
CA GLN A 389 -36.25 -10.13 0.45
C GLN A 389 -35.21 -10.90 1.30
N VAL A 390 -34.33 -10.18 2.00
CA VAL A 390 -33.30 -10.74 2.89
C VAL A 390 -33.23 -9.87 4.15
N GLU A 391 -33.51 -10.45 5.31
CA GLU A 391 -33.65 -9.73 6.59
C GLU A 391 -32.40 -8.94 7.03
N LEU A 392 -31.21 -9.46 6.74
CA LEU A 392 -29.92 -8.82 7.05
C LEU A 392 -29.45 -7.82 5.97
N CYS A 393 -30.33 -7.41 5.05
CA CYS A 393 -30.02 -6.49 3.94
C CYS A 393 -31.05 -5.36 3.81
N THR A 394 -30.61 -4.23 3.26
CA THR A 394 -31.43 -3.02 3.06
C THR A 394 -32.19 -3.05 1.73
N GLY A 395 -33.40 -2.46 1.71
CA GLY A 395 -34.25 -2.38 0.51
C GLY A 395 -35.19 -3.58 0.37
N ASP A 396 -36.21 -3.44 -0.49
CA ASP A 396 -37.33 -4.40 -0.59
C ASP A 396 -36.89 -5.79 -1.08
N GLU A 397 -35.97 -5.80 -2.06
CA GLU A 397 -35.42 -7.01 -2.66
C GLU A 397 -33.90 -6.85 -2.78
N THR A 398 -33.16 -7.88 -2.39
CA THR A 398 -31.72 -8.01 -2.61
C THR A 398 -31.44 -9.12 -3.62
N ARG A 399 -30.44 -8.90 -4.48
CA ARG A 399 -29.84 -9.93 -5.35
C ARG A 399 -28.34 -9.94 -5.09
N ARG A 400 -27.79 -11.09 -4.71
CA ARG A 400 -26.34 -11.30 -4.60
C ARG A 400 -25.86 -12.16 -5.75
N VAL A 401 -24.81 -11.71 -6.42
CA VAL A 401 -24.23 -12.37 -7.60
C VAL A 401 -22.75 -12.56 -7.35
N LYS A 402 -22.29 -13.81 -7.27
CA LYS A 402 -20.88 -14.14 -7.13
C LYS A 402 -20.30 -14.46 -8.50
N VAL A 403 -19.17 -13.84 -8.82
CA VAL A 403 -18.43 -13.99 -10.08
C VAL A 403 -16.99 -14.37 -9.71
N ASN A 404 -16.73 -15.67 -9.70
CA ASN A 404 -15.54 -16.27 -9.10
C ASN A 404 -15.47 -16.02 -7.57
N ASP A 405 -14.47 -15.27 -7.06
CA ASP A 405 -14.30 -14.98 -5.63
C ASP A 405 -14.93 -13.63 -5.22
N LEU A 406 -15.43 -12.84 -6.17
CA LEU A 406 -16.07 -11.54 -5.96
C LEU A 406 -17.60 -11.65 -5.90
N GLU A 407 -18.22 -11.27 -4.79
CA GLU A 407 -19.68 -11.14 -4.66
C GLU A 407 -20.10 -9.67 -4.80
N LEU A 408 -21.12 -9.40 -5.63
CA LEU A 408 -21.79 -8.11 -5.75
C LEU A 408 -23.17 -8.20 -5.10
N VAL A 409 -23.53 -7.16 -4.36
CA VAL A 409 -24.85 -6.97 -3.77
C VAL A 409 -25.57 -5.86 -4.53
N PHE A 410 -26.72 -6.21 -5.07
CA PHE A 410 -27.67 -5.29 -5.67
C PHE A 410 -28.93 -5.22 -4.81
N THR A 411 -29.49 -4.02 -4.64
CA THR A 411 -30.71 -3.82 -3.86
C THR A 411 -31.73 -3.00 -4.66
N LYS A 412 -33.00 -3.36 -4.53
CA LYS A 412 -34.14 -2.59 -5.04
C LYS A 412 -34.60 -1.60 -3.98
N ASN A 413 -34.96 -0.38 -4.39
CA ASN A 413 -35.38 0.70 -3.50
C ASN A 413 -34.33 0.97 -2.39
N ALA A 414 -33.06 1.10 -2.81
CA ALA A 414 -31.96 1.46 -1.93
C ALA A 414 -32.19 2.83 -1.28
N ALA A 415 -31.71 3.03 -0.05
CA ALA A 415 -31.83 4.31 0.64
C ALA A 415 -31.15 5.43 -0.17
N GLY A 416 -31.93 6.46 -0.55
CA GLY A 416 -31.47 7.58 -1.39
C GLY A 416 -31.55 7.34 -2.91
N ALA A 417 -31.93 6.15 -3.37
CA ALA A 417 -32.16 5.86 -4.78
C ALA A 417 -33.64 6.08 -5.18
N PRO A 418 -33.96 6.27 -6.48
CA PRO A 418 -35.34 6.44 -6.94
C PRO A 418 -36.22 5.21 -6.69
N ASN A 419 -37.51 5.41 -6.42
CA ASN A 419 -38.47 4.31 -6.31
C ASN A 419 -38.54 3.50 -7.61
N GLY A 420 -38.50 2.17 -7.49
CA GLY A 420 -38.41 1.20 -8.59
C GLY A 420 -36.98 0.88 -9.04
N SER A 421 -35.98 1.67 -8.64
CA SER A 421 -34.58 1.44 -9.04
C SER A 421 -33.99 0.16 -8.43
N ARG A 422 -33.02 -0.41 -9.13
CA ARG A 422 -32.21 -1.56 -8.72
C ARG A 422 -30.74 -1.18 -8.91
N THR A 423 -30.01 -1.02 -7.81
CA THR A 423 -28.66 -0.44 -7.85
C THR A 423 -27.62 -1.37 -7.22
N PHE A 424 -26.37 -1.26 -7.68
CA PHE A 424 -25.19 -1.83 -7.04
C PHE A 424 -24.87 -1.06 -5.75
N GLN A 425 -24.71 -1.74 -4.61
CA GLN A 425 -24.54 -1.04 -3.32
C GLN A 425 -23.42 -1.58 -2.42
N GLN A 426 -22.88 -2.77 -2.68
CA GLN A 426 -21.79 -3.36 -1.90
C GLN A 426 -21.07 -4.44 -2.72
N TRP A 427 -19.76 -4.55 -2.55
CA TRP A 427 -18.98 -5.72 -2.98
C TRP A 427 -18.43 -6.46 -1.75
N PHE A 428 -18.11 -7.75 -1.90
CA PHE A 428 -17.52 -8.59 -0.87
C PHE A 428 -16.57 -9.62 -1.50
N VAL A 429 -15.46 -9.92 -0.83
CA VAL A 429 -14.48 -10.96 -1.21
C VAL A 429 -14.08 -11.80 0.00
N ASP A 430 -13.83 -13.09 -0.23
CA ASP A 430 -13.48 -14.09 0.78
C ASP A 430 -12.33 -15.02 0.32
N ASP A 431 -11.57 -15.56 1.27
CA ASP A 431 -10.51 -16.55 1.04
C ASP A 431 -11.08 -17.82 0.34
N PRO A 432 -10.58 -18.21 -0.85
CA PRO A 432 -9.23 -18.00 -1.40
C PRO A 432 -8.90 -16.62 -1.97
N GLY A 433 -9.88 -15.81 -2.36
CA GLY A 433 -9.75 -14.38 -2.68
C GLY A 433 -8.82 -14.02 -3.84
N LYS A 434 -8.73 -14.89 -4.85
CA LYS A 434 -7.70 -14.87 -5.91
C LYS A 434 -8.25 -14.85 -7.33
N ARG A 435 -9.57 -14.91 -7.53
CA ARG A 435 -10.18 -14.98 -8.87
C ARG A 435 -11.20 -13.84 -9.07
N PRO A 436 -10.98 -12.91 -10.02
CA PRO A 436 -9.81 -12.78 -10.91
C PRO A 436 -8.49 -12.55 -10.15
N ASP A 437 -7.37 -12.91 -10.77
CA ASP A 437 -6.03 -12.65 -10.21
C ASP A 437 -5.85 -11.14 -9.96
N GLY A 438 -5.32 -10.77 -8.80
CA GLY A 438 -5.06 -9.36 -8.45
C GLY A 438 -6.25 -8.61 -7.85
N LEU A 439 -7.13 -9.29 -7.13
CA LEU A 439 -8.37 -8.77 -6.57
C LEU A 439 -8.13 -7.90 -5.31
N VAL A 440 -7.57 -6.69 -5.50
CA VAL A 440 -7.05 -5.83 -4.42
C VAL A 440 -7.43 -4.37 -4.57
N THR A 441 -7.24 -3.57 -3.52
CA THR A 441 -7.40 -2.10 -3.55
C THR A 441 -6.34 -1.43 -4.42
N LEU A 442 -6.48 -0.12 -4.66
CA LEU A 442 -5.44 0.67 -5.33
C LEU A 442 -4.11 0.64 -4.56
N ASP A 443 -4.19 0.63 -3.23
CA ASP A 443 -3.06 0.45 -2.30
C ASP A 443 -2.58 -1.01 -2.19
N ARG A 444 -3.14 -1.91 -3.01
CA ARG A 444 -2.84 -3.34 -3.12
C ARG A 444 -3.11 -4.18 -1.87
N ILE A 445 -4.03 -3.74 -1.02
CA ILE A 445 -4.57 -4.53 0.08
C ILE A 445 -5.63 -5.49 -0.46
N GLY A 446 -5.55 -6.75 -0.04
CA GLY A 446 -6.47 -7.80 -0.45
C GLY A 446 -6.52 -8.98 0.52
N ILE A 447 -7.18 -10.06 0.09
CA ILE A 447 -7.18 -11.30 0.85
C ILE A 447 -5.76 -11.86 0.97
N GLY A 448 -5.35 -12.15 2.21
CA GLY A 448 -4.00 -12.58 2.54
C GLY A 448 -3.02 -11.46 2.90
N SER A 449 -3.32 -10.17 2.64
CA SER A 449 -2.53 -9.04 3.18
C SER A 449 -2.46 -9.08 4.70
N THR A 450 -1.37 -8.60 5.29
CA THR A 450 -1.18 -8.61 6.75
C THR A 450 -1.74 -7.36 7.42
N VAL A 451 -1.95 -7.42 8.74
CA VAL A 451 -2.25 -6.24 9.57
C VAL A 451 -1.10 -5.23 9.55
N SER A 452 0.15 -5.68 9.40
CA SER A 452 1.29 -4.78 9.13
C SER A 452 1.09 -3.98 7.85
N ASP A 453 0.69 -4.65 6.76
CA ASP A 453 0.42 -4.00 5.46
C ASP A 453 -0.74 -3.00 5.57
N LEU A 454 -1.82 -3.37 6.26
CA LEU A 454 -2.94 -2.46 6.58
C LEU A 454 -2.48 -1.21 7.34
N ARG A 455 -1.62 -1.37 8.37
CA ARG A 455 -1.09 -0.23 9.15
C ARG A 455 -0.19 0.67 8.31
N ASN A 456 0.66 0.07 7.48
CA ASN A 456 1.60 0.79 6.62
C ASN A 456 0.88 1.60 5.53
N VAL A 457 -0.27 1.12 5.04
CA VAL A 457 -1.07 1.79 4.01
C VAL A 457 -2.02 2.84 4.61
N TYR A 458 -2.83 2.46 5.60
CA TYR A 458 -3.96 3.27 6.08
C TYR A 458 -3.66 4.06 7.36
N GLY A 459 -2.51 3.85 8.01
CA GLY A 459 -2.02 4.67 9.12
C GLY A 459 -3.06 4.94 10.21
N ALA A 460 -3.43 6.22 10.38
CA ALA A 460 -4.41 6.66 11.38
C ALA A 460 -5.89 6.47 10.96
N ALA A 461 -6.18 6.22 9.68
CA ALA A 461 -7.52 5.91 9.20
C ALA A 461 -7.91 4.44 9.50
N LEU A 462 -6.93 3.57 9.77
CA LEU A 462 -7.16 2.18 10.16
C LEU A 462 -7.59 2.06 11.63
N LYS A 463 -8.65 1.31 11.86
CA LYS A 463 -8.95 0.71 13.18
C LYS A 463 -8.99 -0.80 13.02
N VAL A 464 -8.28 -1.51 13.91
CA VAL A 464 -8.34 -2.97 14.03
C VAL A 464 -8.70 -3.30 15.47
N VAL A 465 -9.78 -4.05 15.66
CA VAL A 465 -10.30 -4.44 16.98
C VAL A 465 -10.57 -5.94 17.04
N GLN A 466 -10.58 -6.51 18.24
CA GLN A 466 -11.10 -7.85 18.49
C GLN A 466 -12.57 -7.68 18.93
N PRO A 467 -13.57 -7.97 18.08
CA PRO A 467 -14.98 -7.67 18.40
C PRO A 467 -15.57 -8.62 19.44
N ILE A 468 -15.08 -9.87 19.50
CA ILE A 468 -15.59 -10.93 20.39
C ILE A 468 -14.46 -11.37 21.31
N ALA A 469 -14.66 -11.24 22.63
CA ALA A 469 -13.67 -11.64 23.61
C ALA A 469 -13.42 -13.15 23.57
N GLY A 470 -12.17 -13.55 23.26
CA GLY A 470 -11.74 -14.94 23.17
C GLY A 470 -11.74 -15.53 21.75
N ASP A 471 -12.47 -14.93 20.79
CA ASP A 471 -12.25 -15.22 19.37
C ASP A 471 -10.97 -14.49 18.93
N PRO A 472 -9.94 -15.16 18.37
CA PRO A 472 -8.75 -14.49 17.89
C PRO A 472 -9.04 -13.50 16.75
N SER A 473 -10.14 -13.66 16.01
CA SER A 473 -10.46 -12.88 14.81
C SER A 473 -10.47 -11.37 15.06
N GLY A 474 -9.88 -10.62 14.13
CA GLY A 474 -9.92 -9.17 14.12
C GLY A 474 -10.98 -8.65 13.15
N LEU A 475 -11.67 -7.58 13.51
CA LEU A 475 -12.43 -6.74 12.60
C LEU A 475 -11.59 -5.50 12.32
N PHE A 476 -11.35 -5.19 11.05
CA PHE A 476 -10.78 -3.91 10.65
C PHE A 476 -11.80 -3.06 9.89
N THR A 477 -11.61 -1.75 9.98
CA THR A 477 -12.29 -0.75 9.18
C THR A 477 -11.30 0.35 8.82
N THR A 478 -11.26 0.76 7.56
CA THR A 478 -10.61 2.00 7.12
C THR A 478 -11.67 3.10 7.11
N SER A 479 -11.41 4.25 7.74
CA SER A 479 -12.43 5.30 7.86
C SER A 479 -11.83 6.65 7.50
N GLU A 480 -12.10 7.09 6.27
CA GLU A 480 -11.66 8.39 5.77
C GLU A 480 -12.79 9.06 4.97
N SER A 481 -13.08 10.33 5.32
CA SER A 481 -14.04 11.21 4.62
C SER A 481 -15.44 10.62 4.34
N GLY A 482 -15.91 9.70 5.18
CA GLY A 482 -17.24 9.09 5.07
C GLY A 482 -17.31 7.86 4.14
N THR A 483 -16.20 7.43 3.56
CA THR A 483 -16.08 6.14 2.86
C THR A 483 -15.25 5.16 3.68
N PHE A 484 -15.44 3.86 3.45
CA PHE A 484 -14.77 2.81 4.23
C PHE A 484 -14.56 1.52 3.44
N ILE A 485 -13.54 0.76 3.86
CA ILE A 485 -13.40 -0.66 3.56
C ILE A 485 -13.29 -1.38 4.90
N ASP A 486 -14.19 -2.32 5.13
CA ASP A 486 -14.15 -3.21 6.29
C ASP A 486 -13.59 -4.58 5.90
N GLY A 487 -13.18 -5.36 6.90
CA GLY A 487 -12.86 -6.76 6.68
C GLY A 487 -12.51 -7.53 7.94
N ILE A 488 -12.42 -8.86 7.81
CA ILE A 488 -12.06 -9.76 8.90
C ILE A 488 -10.64 -10.28 8.70
N THR A 489 -9.81 -10.21 9.74
CA THR A 489 -8.48 -10.81 9.83
C THR A 489 -8.48 -12.01 10.78
N ASN A 490 -7.55 -12.96 10.60
CA ASN A 490 -7.40 -14.09 11.52
C ASN A 490 -6.69 -13.75 12.86
N GLY A 491 -6.74 -12.48 13.27
CA GLY A 491 -5.96 -11.93 14.38
C GLY A 491 -5.76 -10.42 14.28
N VAL A 492 -5.51 -9.78 15.42
CA VAL A 492 -5.20 -8.33 15.52
C VAL A 492 -3.69 -8.02 15.54
N SER A 493 -2.84 -9.05 15.49
CA SER A 493 -1.37 -8.90 15.48
C SER A 493 -0.87 -8.54 14.07
N ASP A 494 0.29 -7.87 13.96
CA ASP A 494 0.80 -7.39 12.67
C ASP A 494 1.10 -8.52 11.66
N LYS A 495 1.29 -9.76 12.13
CA LYS A 495 1.48 -10.97 11.29
C LYS A 495 0.16 -11.63 10.86
N SER A 496 -0.96 -11.25 11.45
CA SER A 496 -2.29 -11.76 11.13
C SER A 496 -2.72 -11.25 9.75
N ARG A 497 -3.55 -12.03 9.05
CA ARG A 497 -3.91 -11.82 7.64
C ARG A 497 -5.40 -11.63 7.45
N VAL A 498 -5.73 -10.77 6.48
CA VAL A 498 -7.08 -10.56 5.94
C VAL A 498 -7.63 -11.86 5.35
N ARG A 499 -8.88 -12.19 5.68
CA ARG A 499 -9.63 -13.37 5.20
C ARG A 499 -10.94 -12.99 4.50
N GLN A 500 -11.48 -11.81 4.77
CA GLN A 500 -12.65 -11.23 4.10
C GLN A 500 -12.51 -9.70 3.98
N MET A 501 -13.09 -9.09 2.95
CA MET A 501 -13.20 -7.63 2.80
C MET A 501 -14.53 -7.24 2.16
N TRP A 502 -15.06 -6.06 2.47
CA TRP A 502 -16.19 -5.43 1.77
C TRP A 502 -16.15 -3.90 1.84
N ALA A 503 -16.89 -3.25 0.96
CA ALA A 503 -17.29 -1.85 1.11
C ALA A 503 -18.77 -1.70 0.77
N GLY A 504 -19.45 -0.75 1.42
CA GLY A 504 -20.90 -0.55 1.32
C GLY A 504 -21.69 -1.33 2.39
N THR A 505 -22.82 -0.75 2.80
CA THR A 505 -23.63 -1.18 3.98
C THR A 505 -24.82 -2.09 3.64
N ALA A 506 -25.00 -2.47 2.37
CA ALA A 506 -26.25 -3.01 1.84
C ALA A 506 -26.70 -4.34 2.48
N CYS A 507 -25.76 -5.19 2.89
CA CYS A 507 -25.99 -6.38 3.70
C CYS A 507 -24.98 -6.40 4.86
N GLN A 508 -25.48 -6.73 6.06
CA GLN A 508 -24.62 -6.96 7.22
C GLN A 508 -23.70 -8.17 6.98
N ARG A 509 -22.41 -8.00 7.25
CA ARG A 509 -21.37 -9.05 7.14
C ARG A 509 -20.85 -9.55 8.49
N VAL A 510 -21.11 -8.77 9.55
CA VAL A 510 -20.80 -9.09 10.94
C VAL A 510 -22.10 -8.93 11.72
N ALA A 511 -22.43 -9.89 12.58
CA ALA A 511 -23.53 -9.75 13.53
C ALA A 511 -23.10 -8.77 14.65
N GLY A 512 -23.98 -7.80 14.97
CA GLY A 512 -23.77 -6.82 16.04
C GLY A 512 -24.26 -7.28 17.40
#